data_AF-A0A0R3PR96-F1
#
_entry.id   AF-A0A0R3PR96-F1
#
_cell.length_a   1.000
_cell.length_b   1.000
_cell.length_c   1.000
_cell.angle_alpha   90.00
_cell.angle_beta   90.00
_cell.angle_gamma   90.00
#
_symmetry.space_group_name_H-M   'P 1'
#
loop_
_entity.id
_entity.type
_entity.pdbx_description
1 polymer ?
#
loop_
_entity_poly.entity_id
_entity_poly.type
_entity_poly.pdbx_seq_one_letter_code
_entity_poly.pdbx_strand_id
1 'polypeptide(L)'
;MVCHYEVLEVPRDADEETIKKSYRKLALKWHPDKNLDRLEECTKYFALVQSAYEVLSDPHEKAFYDRHRESILRGGFGVDVKEDSLDLFQFFTTGCYTGYEGPKGFFSVFKNVFDTLSREDYDFIEDPSVCYPTFGDATSDYETVTGPFYGFWSSFRTARSFAWLDKYDVRQANNRYELRQMEAENKKCRDAGKTQRNDQIRELVAFVRKRDPRVKAYRELLEKQHEEAKRKQEMNRKQQILRNQQLTSAFHENEHAMAAHRKHIGELLQQLADDEGCSDSENDEGEELLFCVVCDKSFKTVNAMVNHENSKQHKKQLTELKRHMKEEDRLSTEFSPQNEEQKGKKAKRGAKKAACDEDLSWEPVDLKENPEEQEAKIILIRTHLGDKKDSDIVASTTLCATVNTGPKIGTCDKCKQVFESRTKLFEHLKLTGHATVKASAIPQPTSRNKKDRRK
;
A
#
# COMPACT_ATOMS: atom_id res chain seq x y z
N MET A 1 -17.67 41.99 -1.04
CA MET A 1 -17.24 40.74 -1.70
C MET A 1 -18.07 40.55 -2.96
N VAL A 2 -17.45 40.10 -4.05
CA VAL A 2 -18.14 39.88 -5.35
C VAL A 2 -18.21 38.38 -5.59
N CYS A 3 -19.36 37.89 -6.07
CA CYS A 3 -19.52 36.47 -6.37
C CYS A 3 -18.64 36.04 -7.55
N HIS A 4 -17.88 34.95 -7.44
CA HIS A 4 -17.02 34.45 -8.53
C HIS A 4 -17.78 34.15 -9.84
N TYR A 5 -19.03 33.68 -9.76
CA TYR A 5 -19.88 33.49 -10.94
C TYR A 5 -20.25 34.82 -11.63
N GLU A 6 -20.43 35.89 -10.85
CA GLU A 6 -20.73 37.22 -11.38
C GLU A 6 -19.48 37.84 -12.01
N VAL A 7 -18.31 37.65 -11.40
CA VAL A 7 -17.02 38.09 -11.95
C VAL A 7 -16.72 37.44 -13.30
N LEU A 8 -17.06 36.16 -13.46
CA LEU A 8 -16.87 35.41 -14.71
C LEU A 8 -18.05 35.53 -15.69
N GLU A 9 -19.10 36.29 -15.36
CA GLU A 9 -20.30 36.48 -16.19
C GLU A 9 -20.94 35.15 -16.62
N VAL A 10 -20.99 34.15 -15.73
CA VAL A 10 -21.53 32.81 -16.00
C VAL A 10 -22.66 32.42 -15.04
N PRO A 11 -23.62 31.59 -15.49
CA PRO A 11 -24.63 31.03 -14.60
C PRO A 11 -23.99 30.04 -13.62
N ARG A 12 -24.69 29.75 -12.51
CA ARG A 12 -24.18 28.87 -11.43
C ARG A 12 -24.00 27.42 -11.91
N ASP A 13 -24.92 26.97 -12.75
CA ASP A 13 -24.90 25.64 -13.34
C ASP A 13 -23.97 25.55 -14.57
N ALA A 14 -23.05 26.51 -14.73
CA ALA A 14 -22.11 26.49 -15.84
C ALA A 14 -21.13 25.32 -15.75
N ASP A 15 -21.00 24.61 -16.87
CA ASP A 15 -19.99 23.59 -17.09
C ASP A 15 -18.57 24.20 -17.13
N GLU A 16 -17.56 23.37 -16.83
CA GLU A 16 -16.15 23.76 -16.84
C GLU A 16 -15.72 24.40 -18.17
N GLU A 17 -16.25 23.91 -19.30
CA GLU A 17 -15.96 24.50 -20.61
C GLU A 17 -16.44 25.94 -20.74
N THR A 18 -17.62 26.24 -20.19
CA THR A 18 -18.25 27.55 -20.24
C THR A 18 -17.48 28.54 -19.37
N ILE A 19 -17.08 28.11 -18.17
CA ILE A 19 -16.20 28.84 -17.25
C ILE A 19 -14.85 29.16 -17.92
N LYS A 20 -14.25 28.17 -18.62
CA LYS A 20 -12.98 28.36 -19.35
C LYS A 20 -13.13 29.25 -20.59
N LYS A 21 -14.28 29.25 -21.24
CA LYS A 21 -14.58 30.16 -22.37
C LYS A 21 -14.77 31.59 -21.88
N SER A 22 -15.48 31.82 -20.78
CA SER A 22 -15.68 33.18 -20.23
C SER A 22 -14.39 33.76 -19.67
N TYR A 23 -13.60 32.97 -18.94
CA TYR A 23 -12.29 33.38 -18.45
C TYR A 23 -11.38 33.89 -19.57
N ARG A 24 -11.25 33.14 -20.68
CA ARG A 24 -10.43 33.56 -21.83
C ARG A 24 -10.90 34.88 -22.45
N LYS A 25 -12.21 35.09 -22.54
CA LYS A 25 -12.79 36.35 -23.05
C LYS A 25 -12.50 37.53 -22.13
N LEU A 26 -12.72 37.36 -20.83
CA LEU A 26 -12.54 38.42 -19.82
C LEU A 26 -11.06 38.74 -19.59
N ALA A 27 -10.18 37.73 -19.61
CA ALA A 27 -8.74 37.91 -19.51
C ALA A 27 -8.18 38.74 -20.67
N LEU A 28 -8.66 38.52 -21.90
CA LEU A 28 -8.27 39.34 -23.07
C LEU A 28 -8.83 40.76 -23.00
N LYS A 29 -10.05 40.93 -22.46
CA LYS A 29 -10.70 42.24 -22.31
C LYS A 29 -10.00 43.12 -21.27
N TRP A 30 -9.59 42.53 -20.14
CA TRP A 30 -8.97 43.23 -19.02
C TRP A 30 -7.44 43.10 -18.99
N HIS A 31 -6.81 42.63 -20.07
CA HIS A 31 -5.36 42.49 -20.13
C HIS A 31 -4.68 43.87 -20.01
N PRO A 32 -3.65 44.03 -19.16
CA PRO A 32 -2.98 45.32 -18.96
C PRO A 32 -2.32 45.85 -20.23
N ASP A 33 -1.82 44.97 -21.10
CA ASP A 33 -1.17 45.33 -22.38
C ASP A 33 -2.14 45.95 -23.41
N LYS A 34 -3.44 45.60 -23.34
CA LYS A 34 -4.46 46.17 -24.26
C LYS A 34 -5.10 47.44 -23.73
N ASN A 35 -4.91 47.75 -22.45
CA ASN A 35 -5.59 48.84 -21.76
C ASN A 35 -4.57 49.74 -21.04
N LEU A 36 -3.68 50.35 -21.82
CA LEU A 36 -2.63 51.24 -21.31
C LEU A 36 -3.20 52.48 -20.60
N ASP A 37 -4.39 52.93 -21.01
CA ASP A 37 -5.04 54.13 -20.44
C ASP A 37 -5.66 53.89 -19.05
N ARG A 38 -5.90 52.61 -18.68
CA ARG A 38 -6.60 52.22 -17.43
C ARG A 38 -5.91 51.05 -16.73
N LEU A 39 -4.59 51.11 -16.64
CA LEU A 39 -3.74 50.04 -16.10
C LEU A 39 -4.18 49.54 -14.72
N GLU A 40 -4.35 50.42 -13.74
CA GLU A 40 -4.61 50.01 -12.35
C GLU A 40 -5.93 49.25 -12.17
N GLU A 41 -6.98 49.68 -12.86
CA GLU A 41 -8.29 49.05 -12.75
C GLU A 41 -8.33 47.74 -13.53
N CYS A 42 -7.68 47.70 -14.69
CA CYS A 42 -7.51 46.47 -15.47
C CYS A 42 -6.72 45.43 -14.67
N THR A 43 -5.63 45.80 -14.00
CA THR A 43 -4.86 44.88 -13.15
C THR A 43 -5.70 44.33 -12.00
N LYS A 44 -6.48 45.17 -11.31
CA LYS A 44 -7.38 44.74 -10.22
C LYS A 44 -8.46 43.78 -10.72
N TYR A 45 -9.15 44.12 -11.81
CA TYR A 45 -10.17 43.26 -12.40
C TYR A 45 -9.59 41.96 -12.96
N PHE A 46 -8.41 42.01 -13.59
CA PHE A 46 -7.72 40.84 -14.09
C PHE A 46 -7.36 39.86 -12.97
N ALA A 47 -6.87 40.37 -11.83
CA ALA A 47 -6.60 39.55 -10.65
C ALA A 47 -7.88 38.90 -10.09
N LEU A 48 -9.01 39.62 -10.08
CA LEU A 48 -10.30 39.08 -9.65
C LEU A 48 -10.81 37.98 -10.60
N VAL A 49 -10.72 38.20 -11.92
CA VAL A 49 -11.10 37.23 -12.95
C VAL A 49 -10.24 35.97 -12.85
N GLN A 50 -8.92 36.12 -12.63
CA GLN A 50 -8.01 35.01 -12.41
C GLN A 50 -8.37 34.23 -11.14
N SER A 51 -8.59 34.92 -10.01
CA SER A 51 -8.99 34.27 -8.77
C SER A 51 -10.32 33.52 -8.89
N ALA A 52 -11.31 34.09 -9.58
CA ALA A 52 -12.61 33.45 -9.79
C ALA A 52 -12.47 32.19 -10.65
N TYR A 53 -11.65 32.22 -11.69
CA TYR A 53 -11.39 31.06 -12.53
C TYR A 53 -10.64 29.96 -11.77
N GLU A 54 -9.63 30.30 -10.96
CA GLU A 54 -8.90 29.32 -10.16
C GLU A 54 -9.83 28.54 -9.21
N VAL A 55 -10.73 29.23 -8.50
CA VAL A 55 -11.70 28.61 -7.57
C VAL A 55 -12.76 27.79 -8.32
N LEU A 56 -13.32 28.31 -9.41
CA LEU A 56 -14.44 27.66 -10.12
C LEU A 56 -14.00 26.58 -11.12
N SER A 57 -12.72 26.54 -11.50
CA SER A 57 -12.19 25.53 -12.44
C SER A 57 -11.85 24.19 -11.80
N ASP A 58 -11.61 24.15 -10.48
CA ASP A 58 -11.37 22.90 -9.74
C ASP A 58 -12.69 22.41 -9.12
N PRO A 59 -13.17 21.19 -9.43
CA PRO A 59 -14.43 20.67 -8.88
C PRO A 59 -14.50 20.68 -7.34
N HIS A 60 -13.37 20.47 -6.68
CA HIS A 60 -13.30 20.45 -5.22
C HIS A 60 -13.37 21.88 -4.64
N GLU A 61 -12.61 22.82 -5.22
CA GLU A 61 -12.64 24.23 -4.80
C GLU A 61 -14.00 24.88 -5.13
N LYS A 62 -14.62 24.52 -6.27
CA LYS A 62 -15.98 24.93 -6.66
C LYS A 62 -17.02 24.44 -5.67
N ALA A 63 -17.00 23.15 -5.33
CA ALA A 63 -17.94 22.58 -4.36
C ALA A 63 -17.80 23.24 -2.98
N PHE A 64 -16.57 23.53 -2.54
CA PHE A 64 -16.32 24.26 -1.29
C PHE A 64 -16.88 25.69 -1.34
N TYR A 65 -16.61 26.42 -2.43
CA TYR A 65 -17.12 27.77 -2.64
C TYR A 65 -18.65 27.78 -2.65
N ASP A 66 -19.29 26.84 -3.33
CA ASP A 66 -20.75 26.73 -3.41
C ASP A 66 -21.38 26.45 -2.02
N ARG A 67 -20.76 25.57 -1.23
CA ARG A 67 -21.20 25.28 0.16
C ARG A 67 -21.14 26.51 1.06
N HIS A 68 -20.17 27.40 0.86
CA HIS A 68 -19.92 28.54 1.75
C HIS A 68 -20.37 29.89 1.17
N ARG A 69 -20.82 29.93 -0.09
CA ARG A 69 -21.21 31.14 -0.85
C ARG A 69 -22.11 32.10 -0.08
N GLU A 70 -23.13 31.57 0.59
CA GLU A 70 -24.07 32.40 1.33
C GLU A 70 -23.46 33.07 2.56
N SER A 71 -22.48 32.43 3.20
CA SER A 71 -21.72 33.04 4.29
C SER A 71 -20.78 34.14 3.77
N ILE A 72 -20.19 33.90 2.59
CA ILE A 72 -19.24 34.79 1.91
C ILE A 72 -19.91 36.10 1.45
N LEU A 73 -21.10 36.00 0.84
CA LEU A 73 -21.78 37.16 0.27
C LEU A 73 -22.52 38.00 1.30
N ARG A 74 -22.91 37.42 2.43
CA ARG A 74 -23.67 38.12 3.47
C ARG A 74 -22.80 38.99 4.38
N GLY A 75 -21.47 38.98 4.18
CA GLY A 75 -20.54 39.84 4.90
C GLY A 75 -20.69 39.71 6.41
N GLY A 76 -20.32 38.54 6.95
CA GLY A 76 -20.16 38.27 8.38
C GLY A 76 -20.95 39.16 9.34
N PHE A 77 -22.28 39.13 9.36
CA PHE A 77 -23.09 39.63 10.48
C PHE A 77 -24.42 38.87 10.59
N GLY A 78 -24.47 38.01 11.60
CA GLY A 78 -25.67 37.51 12.26
C GLY A 78 -25.42 37.60 13.76
N VAL A 79 -26.23 38.40 14.43
CA VAL A 79 -26.12 38.96 15.79
C VAL A 79 -25.86 37.92 16.91
N ASP A 80 -24.99 38.31 17.85
CA ASP A 80 -24.81 37.86 19.24
C ASP A 80 -24.32 36.42 19.55
N VAL A 81 -23.06 36.13 19.21
CA VAL A 81 -21.94 35.89 20.15
C VAL A 81 -20.66 36.16 19.34
N LYS A 82 -19.84 37.14 19.73
CA LYS A 82 -18.55 37.39 19.08
C LYS A 82 -17.65 36.17 19.30
N GLU A 83 -17.50 35.35 18.26
CA GLU A 83 -16.37 34.44 18.19
C GLU A 83 -15.19 35.27 17.66
N ASP A 84 -14.20 35.56 18.50
CA ASP A 84 -12.88 36.09 18.09
C ASP A 84 -12.09 34.98 17.36
N SER A 85 -12.73 34.34 16.38
CA SER A 85 -12.21 33.21 15.60
C SER A 85 -11.85 33.71 14.21
N LEU A 86 -10.66 33.37 13.75
CA LEU A 86 -10.17 33.80 12.45
C LEU A 86 -11.07 33.26 11.33
N ASP A 87 -11.65 34.17 10.54
CA ASP A 87 -12.34 33.84 9.30
C ASP A 87 -11.32 33.30 8.30
N LEU A 88 -11.36 32.00 8.07
CA LEU A 88 -10.43 31.34 7.17
C LEU A 88 -10.78 31.58 5.70
N PHE A 89 -12.02 31.97 5.41
CA PHE A 89 -12.50 32.08 4.05
C PHE A 89 -11.73 33.12 3.25
N GLN A 90 -11.35 34.25 3.88
CA GLN A 90 -10.56 35.30 3.23
C GLN A 90 -9.20 34.81 2.69
N PHE A 91 -8.69 33.69 3.21
CA PHE A 91 -7.40 33.12 2.81
C PHE A 91 -7.49 32.05 1.71
N PHE A 92 -8.70 31.68 1.26
CA PHE A 92 -8.92 30.80 0.09
C PHE A 92 -8.82 31.53 -1.25
N THR A 93 -8.52 32.83 -1.23
CA THR A 93 -8.40 33.65 -2.44
C THR A 93 -6.92 33.91 -2.73
N THR A 94 -6.48 33.76 -3.97
CA THR A 94 -5.09 34.04 -4.38
C THR A 94 -4.68 35.51 -4.17
N GLY A 95 -5.65 36.42 -4.04
CA GLY A 95 -5.43 37.82 -3.66
C GLY A 95 -5.09 38.07 -2.18
N CYS A 96 -5.07 37.04 -1.32
CA CYS A 96 -4.76 37.20 0.10
C CYS A 96 -3.25 37.42 0.39
N TYR A 97 -2.39 37.18 -0.59
CA TYR A 97 -0.96 37.44 -0.52
C TYR A 97 -0.46 38.11 -1.80
N THR A 98 0.64 38.86 -1.71
CA THR A 98 1.29 39.53 -2.84
C THR A 98 2.71 38.98 -3.01
N GLY A 99 2.89 38.06 -3.96
CA GLY A 99 4.16 37.38 -4.17
C GLY A 99 4.52 36.38 -3.06
N TYR A 100 5.70 35.78 -3.15
CA TYR A 100 6.16 34.79 -2.17
C TYR A 100 7.00 35.40 -1.04
N GLU A 101 7.67 36.52 -1.30
CA GLU A 101 8.56 37.20 -0.35
C GLU A 101 7.95 38.49 0.19
N GLY A 102 8.47 38.94 1.33
CA GLY A 102 8.06 40.19 1.98
C GLY A 102 6.93 40.02 3.02
N PRO A 103 6.56 41.11 3.71
CA PRO A 103 5.65 41.08 4.87
C PRO A 103 4.21 40.68 4.53
N LYS A 104 3.79 40.87 3.28
CA LYS A 104 2.51 40.39 2.72
C LYS A 104 2.70 39.23 1.73
N GLY A 105 3.87 38.61 1.74
CA GLY A 105 4.17 37.44 0.93
C GLY A 105 3.48 36.19 1.46
N PHE A 106 3.38 35.17 0.61
CA PHE A 106 2.77 33.88 0.90
C PHE A 106 3.17 33.32 2.28
N PHE A 107 4.47 33.25 2.58
CA PHE A 107 4.94 32.63 3.82
C PHE A 107 4.53 33.41 5.06
N SER A 108 4.66 34.75 5.05
CA SER A 108 4.28 35.57 6.21
C SER A 108 2.77 35.54 6.46
N VAL A 109 1.95 35.60 5.41
CA VAL A 109 0.49 35.55 5.54
C VAL A 109 0.05 34.22 6.15
N PHE A 110 0.45 33.10 5.55
CA PHE A 110 0.00 31.79 6.03
C PHE A 110 0.65 31.38 7.36
N LYS A 111 1.88 31.80 7.64
CA LYS A 111 2.49 31.63 8.97
C LYS A 111 1.65 32.31 10.06
N ASN A 112 1.24 33.56 9.85
CA ASN A 112 0.39 34.27 10.79
C ASN A 112 -0.98 33.61 10.96
N VAL A 113 -1.56 33.08 9.89
CA VAL A 113 -2.85 32.35 9.94
C VAL A 113 -2.72 31.10 10.80
N PHE A 114 -1.73 30.25 10.54
CA PHE A 114 -1.55 29.01 11.29
C PHE A 114 -1.10 29.26 12.74
N ASP A 115 -0.28 30.29 13.00
CA ASP A 115 0.07 30.68 14.37
C ASP A 115 -1.16 31.18 15.15
N THR A 116 -2.08 31.89 14.49
CA THR A 116 -3.33 32.33 15.10
C THR A 116 -4.23 31.13 15.42
N LEU A 117 -4.37 30.20 14.47
CA LEU A 117 -5.12 28.95 14.68
C LEU A 117 -4.54 28.11 15.82
N SER A 118 -3.22 28.00 15.90
CA SER A 118 -2.56 27.31 17.00
C SER A 118 -2.87 27.96 18.34
N ARG A 119 -2.84 29.29 18.44
CA ARG A 119 -3.17 30.01 19.68
C ARG A 119 -4.63 29.81 20.10
N GLU A 120 -5.57 29.92 19.17
CA GLU A 120 -7.01 29.70 19.43
C GLU A 120 -7.29 28.31 20.03
N ASP A 121 -6.53 27.31 19.58
CA ASP A 121 -6.67 25.94 20.03
C ASP A 121 -5.89 25.67 21.33
N TYR A 122 -4.72 26.30 21.49
CA TYR A 122 -3.81 26.08 22.63
C TYR A 122 -4.46 26.40 23.98
N ASP A 123 -5.34 27.42 24.02
CA ASP A 123 -6.10 27.79 25.23
C ASP A 123 -6.99 26.65 25.77
N PHE A 124 -7.28 25.64 24.95
CA PHE A 124 -8.13 24.50 25.29
C PHE A 124 -7.33 23.19 25.48
N ILE A 125 -5.99 23.25 25.41
CA ILE A 125 -5.12 22.09 25.60
C ILE A 125 -4.55 22.12 27.01
N GLU A 126 -4.86 21.10 27.79
CA GLU A 126 -4.39 20.98 29.17
C GLU A 126 -2.93 20.49 29.29
N ASP A 127 -2.40 19.85 28.23
CA ASP A 127 -1.06 19.26 28.21
C ASP A 127 -0.03 20.23 27.60
N PRO A 128 0.92 20.77 28.39
CA PRO A 128 1.93 21.71 27.91
C PRO A 128 2.96 21.09 26.94
N SER A 129 2.97 19.77 26.77
CA SER A 129 3.89 19.08 25.87
C SER A 129 3.43 19.07 24.41
N VAL A 130 2.16 19.41 24.15
CA VAL A 130 1.60 19.46 22.80
C VAL A 130 2.09 20.72 22.09
N CYS A 131 2.98 20.53 21.11
CA CYS A 131 3.51 21.62 20.29
C CYS A 131 2.98 21.49 18.86
N TYR A 132 2.39 22.57 18.34
CA TYR A 132 1.95 22.65 16.95
C TYR A 132 3.17 22.90 16.04
N PRO A 133 3.30 22.16 14.93
CA PRO A 133 4.40 22.40 13.99
C PRO A 133 4.22 23.76 13.31
N THR A 134 5.32 24.50 13.21
CA THR A 134 5.37 25.84 12.59
C THR A 134 5.42 25.75 11.07
N PHE A 135 4.87 26.75 10.38
CA PHE A 135 4.85 26.78 8.90
C PHE A 135 6.24 26.90 8.24
N GLY A 136 7.22 27.44 8.98
CA GLY A 136 8.55 27.76 8.46
C GLY A 136 8.54 28.96 7.51
N ASP A 137 9.62 29.08 6.74
CA ASP A 137 9.88 30.16 5.79
C ASP A 137 10.26 29.60 4.41
N ALA A 138 10.57 30.47 3.44
CA ALA A 138 10.84 30.09 2.05
C ALA A 138 12.00 29.08 1.88
N THR A 139 12.99 29.13 2.77
CA THR A 139 14.19 28.26 2.74
C THR A 139 14.06 27.02 3.62
N SER A 140 12.91 26.79 4.24
CA SER A 140 12.72 25.62 5.12
C SER A 140 12.75 24.33 4.32
N ASP A 141 13.42 23.34 4.88
CA ASP A 141 13.53 22.01 4.28
C ASP A 141 12.17 21.28 4.26
N TYR A 142 11.97 20.48 3.23
CA TYR A 142 10.71 19.77 3.04
C TYR A 142 10.58 18.61 4.04
N GLU A 143 11.63 17.83 4.26
CA GLU A 143 11.56 16.59 5.04
C GLU A 143 11.43 16.86 6.54
N THR A 144 12.11 17.89 7.03
CA THR A 144 12.16 18.21 8.47
C THR A 144 11.08 19.18 8.94
N VAL A 145 10.63 20.12 8.08
CA VAL A 145 9.70 21.17 8.48
C VAL A 145 8.39 21.08 7.70
N THR A 146 8.45 21.19 6.38
CA THR A 146 7.25 21.36 5.53
C THR A 146 6.37 20.09 5.53
N GLY A 147 6.98 18.92 5.44
CA GLY A 147 6.33 17.62 5.45
C GLY A 147 5.63 17.32 6.77
N PRO A 148 6.33 17.39 7.92
CA PRO A 148 5.71 17.24 9.24
C PRO A 148 4.60 18.25 9.50
N PHE A 149 4.79 19.52 9.11
CA PHE A 149 3.76 20.55 9.16
C PHE A 149 2.49 20.10 8.42
N TYR A 150 2.59 19.77 7.14
CA TYR A 150 1.42 19.38 6.35
C TYR A 150 0.83 18.05 6.82
N GLY A 151 1.64 17.11 7.31
CA GLY A 151 1.16 15.84 7.87
C GLY A 151 0.26 16.06 9.10
N PHE A 152 0.68 16.92 10.02
CA PHE A 152 -0.10 17.30 11.18
C PHE A 152 -1.38 18.04 10.78
N TRP A 153 -1.24 19.14 10.03
CA TRP A 153 -2.36 20.03 9.72
C TRP A 153 -3.40 19.41 8.77
N SER A 154 -3.01 18.46 7.91
CA SER A 154 -3.97 17.69 7.09
C SER A 154 -4.88 16.79 7.92
N SER A 155 -4.46 16.44 9.13
CA SER A 155 -5.22 15.60 10.08
C SER A 155 -5.69 16.38 11.32
N PHE A 156 -5.64 17.71 11.26
CA PHE A 156 -5.97 18.60 12.37
C PHE A 156 -7.35 18.33 12.98
N ARG A 157 -7.43 18.44 14.31
CA ARG A 157 -8.66 18.36 15.09
C ARG A 157 -8.62 19.42 16.18
N THR A 158 -9.61 20.28 16.19
CA THR A 158 -9.70 21.37 17.16
C THR A 158 -9.90 20.87 18.60
N ALA A 159 -9.15 21.44 19.54
CA ALA A 159 -9.34 21.22 20.96
C ALA A 159 -10.50 22.05 21.55
N ARG A 160 -11.01 23.04 20.82
CA ARG A 160 -12.05 23.96 21.31
C ARG A 160 -13.33 23.22 21.70
N SER A 161 -14.03 23.76 22.71
CA SER A 161 -15.19 23.11 23.31
C SER A 161 -16.45 23.17 22.44
N PHE A 162 -16.64 24.27 21.70
CA PHE A 162 -17.86 24.61 20.95
C PHE A 162 -19.13 24.68 21.81
N ALA A 163 -18.99 24.86 23.13
CA ALA A 163 -20.12 24.89 24.07
C ALA A 163 -21.15 25.99 23.77
N TRP A 164 -20.76 27.06 23.06
CA TRP A 164 -21.67 28.12 22.62
C TRP A 164 -22.66 27.70 21.52
N LEU A 165 -22.44 26.54 20.87
CA LEU A 165 -23.37 25.97 19.90
C LEU A 165 -24.47 25.12 20.56
N ASP A 166 -24.48 25.03 21.88
CA ASP A 166 -25.52 24.33 22.63
C ASP A 166 -26.88 25.03 22.41
N LYS A 167 -27.85 24.31 21.84
CA LYS A 167 -29.20 24.83 21.55
C LYS A 167 -30.08 24.91 22.79
N TYR A 168 -29.84 24.03 23.76
CA TYR A 168 -30.67 23.87 24.95
C TYR A 168 -29.85 24.08 26.22
N ASP A 169 -30.42 24.77 27.22
CA ASP A 169 -29.85 24.81 28.57
C ASP A 169 -30.26 23.55 29.33
N VAL A 170 -29.30 22.65 29.56
CA VAL A 170 -29.51 21.37 30.27
C VAL A 170 -30.10 21.54 31.68
N ARG A 171 -29.99 22.73 32.29
CA ARG A 171 -30.57 23.05 33.61
C ARG A 171 -32.09 23.16 33.58
N GLN A 172 -32.69 23.36 32.41
CA GLN A 172 -34.14 23.53 32.23
C GLN A 172 -34.89 22.20 32.02
N ALA A 173 -34.18 21.07 31.98
CA ALA A 173 -34.80 19.76 31.79
C ALA A 173 -35.73 19.39 32.96
N ASN A 174 -36.97 18.99 32.67
CA ASN A 174 -37.94 18.61 33.69
C ASN A 174 -37.76 17.17 34.20
N ASN A 175 -37.12 16.32 33.40
CA ASN A 175 -36.84 14.94 33.78
C ASN A 175 -35.55 14.41 33.13
N ARG A 176 -35.09 13.26 33.60
CA ARG A 176 -33.85 12.62 33.13
C ARG A 176 -33.87 12.26 31.64
N TYR A 177 -35.04 11.95 31.07
CA TYR A 177 -35.17 11.59 29.66
C TYR A 177 -35.00 12.82 28.76
N GLU A 178 -35.64 13.93 29.13
CA GLU A 178 -35.50 15.23 28.49
C GLU A 178 -34.05 15.74 28.59
N LEU A 179 -33.42 15.64 29.78
CA LEU A 179 -32.00 15.98 29.97
C LEU A 179 -31.10 15.25 28.98
N ARG A 180 -31.27 13.93 28.84
CA ARG A 180 -30.48 13.11 27.91
C ARG A 180 -30.68 13.51 26.47
N GLN A 181 -31.90 13.89 26.07
CA GLN A 181 -32.17 14.36 24.72
C GLN A 181 -31.54 15.73 24.46
N MET A 182 -31.65 16.65 25.42
CA MET A 182 -31.03 17.97 25.35
C MET A 182 -29.51 17.85 25.26
N GLU A 183 -28.88 17.02 26.11
CA GLU A 183 -27.44 16.74 26.06
C GLU A 183 -27.01 16.10 24.74
N ALA A 184 -27.80 15.15 24.23
CA ALA A 184 -27.51 14.50 22.95
C ALA A 184 -27.60 15.48 21.78
N GLU A 185 -28.61 16.35 21.77
CA GLU A 185 -28.78 17.35 20.70
C GLU A 185 -27.72 18.45 20.78
N ASN A 186 -27.37 18.93 21.98
CA ASN A 186 -26.25 19.84 22.18
C ASN A 186 -24.94 19.20 21.72
N LYS A 187 -24.68 17.93 22.08
CA LYS A 187 -23.50 17.20 21.61
C LYS A 187 -23.46 17.14 20.08
N LYS A 188 -24.57 16.84 19.41
CA LYS A 188 -24.63 16.87 17.93
C LYS A 188 -24.28 18.24 17.37
N CYS A 189 -24.77 19.32 17.98
CA CYS A 189 -24.48 20.68 17.55
C CYS A 189 -22.99 21.03 17.71
N ARG A 190 -22.39 20.66 18.85
CA ARG A 190 -20.94 20.81 19.08
C ARG A 190 -20.12 19.98 18.11
N ASP A 191 -20.47 18.71 17.91
CA ASP A 191 -19.75 17.80 17.02
C ASP A 191 -19.85 18.28 15.56
N ALA A 192 -21.00 18.81 15.15
CA ALA A 192 -21.19 19.44 13.84
C ALA A 192 -20.30 20.68 13.67
N GLY A 193 -20.28 21.59 14.66
CA GLY A 193 -19.41 22.78 14.62
C GLY A 193 -17.92 22.45 14.59
N LYS A 194 -17.49 21.47 15.41
CA LYS A 194 -16.11 20.94 15.39
C LYS A 194 -15.76 20.36 14.02
N THR A 195 -16.66 19.58 13.44
CA THR A 195 -16.46 18.98 12.12
C THR A 195 -16.31 20.07 11.06
N GLN A 196 -17.21 21.07 11.05
CA GLN A 196 -17.15 22.19 10.13
C GLN A 196 -15.83 22.97 10.24
N ARG A 197 -15.39 23.34 11.46
CA ARG A 197 -14.12 24.05 11.65
C ARG A 197 -12.92 23.22 11.21
N ASN A 198 -12.91 21.93 11.53
CA ASN A 198 -11.84 21.03 11.11
C ASN A 198 -11.76 20.90 9.59
N ASP A 199 -12.91 20.76 8.93
CA ASP A 199 -12.96 20.62 7.48
C ASP A 199 -12.49 21.92 6.80
N GLN A 200 -12.91 23.09 7.29
CA GLN A 200 -12.41 24.39 6.81
C GLN A 200 -10.89 24.51 6.94
N ILE A 201 -10.31 24.11 8.07
CA ILE A 201 -8.85 24.15 8.27
C ILE A 201 -8.15 23.17 7.33
N ARG A 202 -8.65 21.93 7.19
CA ARG A 202 -8.05 20.93 6.31
C ARG A 202 -8.15 21.32 4.84
N GLU A 203 -9.26 21.93 4.43
CA GLU A 203 -9.43 22.47 3.08
C GLU A 203 -8.48 23.64 2.82
N LEU A 204 -8.27 24.53 3.81
CA LEU A 204 -7.27 25.60 3.71
C LEU A 204 -5.86 25.00 3.58
N VAL A 205 -5.54 23.98 4.38
CA VAL A 205 -4.25 23.29 4.32
C VAL A 205 -4.03 22.66 2.94
N ALA A 206 -5.05 22.02 2.36
CA ALA A 206 -4.99 21.50 1.01
C ALA A 206 -4.77 22.61 -0.04
N PHE A 207 -5.49 23.73 0.09
CA PHE A 207 -5.35 24.91 -0.75
C PHE A 207 -3.93 25.48 -0.72
N VAL A 208 -3.36 25.67 0.47
CA VAL A 208 -2.00 26.17 0.68
C VAL A 208 -0.97 25.17 0.16
N ARG A 209 -1.12 23.88 0.48
CA ARG A 209 -0.21 22.80 0.04
C ARG A 209 -0.10 22.68 -1.47
N LYS A 210 -1.19 22.94 -2.21
CA LYS A 210 -1.20 22.93 -3.67
C LYS A 210 -0.40 24.10 -4.27
N ARG A 211 -0.27 25.22 -3.54
CA ARG A 211 0.32 26.48 -4.01
C ARG A 211 1.71 26.76 -3.45
N ASP A 212 2.11 26.08 -2.37
CA ASP A 212 3.44 26.19 -1.75
C ASP A 212 4.56 25.77 -2.73
N PRO A 213 5.52 26.67 -3.05
CA PRO A 213 6.66 26.37 -3.91
C PRO A 213 7.52 25.21 -3.43
N ARG A 214 7.71 25.06 -2.11
CA ARG A 214 8.53 23.98 -1.50
C ARG A 214 7.91 22.61 -1.79
N VAL A 215 6.58 22.53 -1.69
CA VAL A 215 5.82 21.30 -1.97
C VAL A 215 5.83 20.98 -3.46
N LYS A 216 5.71 21.99 -4.34
CA LYS A 216 5.80 21.80 -5.79
C LYS A 216 7.18 21.28 -6.20
N ALA A 217 8.25 21.92 -5.73
CA ALA A 217 9.62 21.52 -6.01
C ALA A 217 9.90 20.07 -5.54
N TYR A 218 9.43 19.69 -4.35
CA TYR A 218 9.58 18.33 -3.85
C TYR A 218 8.80 17.30 -4.68
N ARG A 219 7.57 17.64 -5.11
CA ARG A 219 6.78 16.78 -5.99
C ARG A 219 7.48 16.53 -7.33
N GLU A 220 8.01 17.58 -7.95
CA GLU A 220 8.78 17.47 -9.20
C GLU A 220 10.05 16.64 -9.02
N LEU A 221 10.72 16.74 -7.88
CA LEU A 221 11.88 15.91 -7.56
C LEU A 221 11.50 14.41 -7.50
N LEU A 222 10.42 14.08 -6.79
CA LEU A 222 9.92 12.70 -6.71
C LEU A 222 9.50 12.15 -8.07
N GLU A 223 8.87 12.97 -8.91
CA GLU A 223 8.48 12.59 -10.26
C GLU A 223 9.70 12.25 -11.13
N LYS A 224 10.75 13.08 -11.09
CA LYS A 224 12.02 12.81 -11.78
C LYS A 224 12.66 11.50 -11.30
N GLN A 225 12.71 11.26 -9.99
CA GLN A 225 13.25 10.01 -9.43
C GLN A 225 12.45 8.80 -9.90
N HIS A 226 11.11 8.91 -9.95
CA HIS A 226 10.24 7.83 -10.41
C HIS A 226 10.42 7.56 -11.92
N GLU A 227 10.55 8.60 -12.74
CA GLU A 227 10.86 8.46 -14.18
C GLU A 227 12.22 7.79 -14.42
N GLU A 228 13.26 8.18 -13.68
CA GLU A 228 14.58 7.56 -13.75
C GLU A 228 14.54 6.08 -13.35
N ALA A 229 13.80 5.76 -12.28
CA ALA A 229 13.62 4.37 -11.85
C ALA A 229 12.91 3.55 -12.93
N LYS A 230 11.88 4.10 -13.58
CA LYS A 230 11.16 3.46 -14.69
C LYS A 230 12.07 3.26 -15.90
N ARG A 231 12.87 4.27 -16.28
CA ARG A 231 13.87 4.14 -17.37
C ARG A 231 14.88 3.04 -17.07
N LYS A 232 15.39 2.97 -15.83
CA LYS A 232 16.31 1.91 -15.40
C LYS A 232 15.65 0.53 -15.47
N GLN A 233 14.40 0.41 -15.05
CA GLN A 233 13.64 -0.83 -15.14
C GLN A 233 13.44 -1.29 -16.60
N GLU A 234 13.08 -0.37 -17.50
CA GLU A 234 12.94 -0.66 -18.93
C GLU A 234 14.27 -1.08 -19.58
N MET A 235 15.37 -0.41 -19.23
CA MET A 235 16.71 -0.77 -19.71
C MET A 235 17.12 -2.16 -19.24
N ASN A 236 16.92 -2.47 -17.95
CA ASN A 236 17.19 -3.79 -17.40
C ASN A 236 16.35 -4.87 -18.09
N ARG A 237 15.06 -4.60 -18.34
CA ARG A 237 14.16 -5.52 -19.06
C ARG A 237 14.63 -5.77 -20.50
N LYS A 238 15.00 -4.71 -21.23
CA LYS A 238 15.53 -4.82 -22.60
C LYS A 238 16.84 -5.62 -22.63
N GLN A 239 17.75 -5.35 -21.69
CA GLN A 239 19.01 -6.07 -21.59
C GLN A 239 18.80 -7.56 -21.26
N GLN A 240 17.82 -7.87 -20.42
CA GLN A 240 17.45 -9.25 -20.11
C GLN A 240 16.88 -9.99 -21.32
N ILE A 241 15.99 -9.34 -22.08
CA ILE A 241 15.44 -9.90 -23.33
C ILE A 241 16.58 -10.16 -24.34
N LEU A 242 17.48 -9.19 -24.52
CA LEU A 242 18.62 -9.34 -25.42
C LEU A 242 19.54 -10.49 -25.00
N ARG A 243 19.85 -10.61 -23.71
CA ARG A 243 20.65 -11.72 -23.18
C ARG A 243 19.95 -13.07 -23.43
N ASN A 244 18.65 -13.15 -23.20
CA ASN A 244 17.89 -14.38 -23.44
C ASN A 244 17.89 -14.75 -24.92
N GLN A 245 17.71 -13.78 -25.83
CA GLN A 245 17.81 -14.01 -27.27
C GLN A 245 19.18 -14.53 -27.69
N GLN A 246 20.27 -13.95 -27.16
CA GLN A 246 21.63 -14.43 -27.41
C GLN A 246 21.87 -15.86 -26.90
N LEU A 247 21.32 -16.20 -25.73
CA LEU A 247 21.40 -17.56 -25.20
C LEU A 247 20.63 -18.55 -26.06
N THR A 248 19.42 -18.17 -26.51
CA THR A 248 18.61 -19.00 -27.42
C THR A 248 19.30 -19.18 -28.77
N SER A 249 19.89 -18.14 -29.35
CA SER A 249 20.63 -18.25 -30.61
C SER A 249 21.86 -19.14 -30.47
N ALA A 250 22.64 -18.98 -29.39
CA ALA A 250 23.82 -19.82 -29.13
C ALA A 250 23.43 -21.30 -28.91
N PHE A 251 22.29 -21.57 -28.27
CA PHE A 251 21.77 -22.93 -28.14
C PHE A 251 21.44 -23.56 -29.50
N HIS A 252 20.74 -22.84 -30.37
CA HIS A 252 20.42 -23.32 -31.72
C HIS A 252 21.66 -23.51 -32.60
N GLU A 253 22.66 -22.64 -32.50
CA GLU A 253 23.93 -22.80 -33.21
C GLU A 253 24.66 -24.08 -32.77
N ASN A 254 24.72 -24.33 -31.47
CA ASN A 254 25.33 -25.55 -30.92
C ASN A 254 24.55 -26.80 -31.36
N GLU A 255 23.22 -26.76 -31.32
CA GLU A 255 22.37 -27.86 -31.82
C GLU A 255 22.63 -28.17 -33.30
N HIS A 256 22.74 -27.13 -34.13
CA HIS A 256 23.03 -27.27 -35.55
C HIS A 256 24.43 -27.87 -35.79
N ALA A 257 25.44 -27.42 -35.03
CA ALA A 257 26.79 -27.99 -35.10
C ALA A 257 26.81 -29.49 -34.69
N MET A 258 26.10 -29.84 -33.60
CA MET A 258 25.96 -31.23 -33.17
C MET A 258 25.19 -32.09 -34.18
N ALA A 259 24.18 -31.54 -34.84
CA ALA A 259 23.46 -32.25 -35.91
C ALA A 259 24.35 -32.50 -37.13
N ALA A 260 25.16 -31.52 -37.54
CA ALA A 260 26.14 -31.69 -38.61
C ALA A 260 27.18 -32.78 -38.26
N HIS A 261 27.68 -32.77 -37.03
CA HIS A 261 28.60 -33.80 -36.55
C HIS A 261 27.97 -35.20 -36.54
N ARG A 262 26.71 -35.32 -36.09
CA ARG A 262 25.96 -36.60 -36.10
C ARG A 262 25.78 -37.13 -37.53
N LYS A 263 25.47 -36.27 -38.50
CA LYS A 263 25.40 -36.66 -39.92
C LYS A 263 26.74 -37.17 -40.43
N HIS A 264 27.82 -36.47 -40.13
CA HIS A 264 29.16 -36.87 -40.55
C HIS A 264 29.56 -38.25 -39.99
N ILE A 265 29.27 -38.52 -38.71
CA ILE A 265 29.48 -39.86 -38.13
C ILE A 265 28.65 -40.92 -38.86
N GLY A 266 27.38 -40.63 -39.15
CA GLY A 266 26.51 -41.56 -39.88
C GLY A 266 27.05 -41.90 -41.28
N GLU A 267 27.56 -40.90 -42.00
CA GLU A 267 28.21 -41.11 -43.31
C GLU A 267 29.47 -41.98 -43.19
N LEU A 268 30.29 -41.76 -42.16
CA LEU A 268 31.50 -42.55 -41.92
C LEU A 268 31.17 -44.01 -41.60
N LEU A 269 30.13 -44.26 -40.79
CA LEU A 269 29.66 -45.61 -40.47
C LEU A 269 29.10 -46.32 -41.70
N GLN A 270 28.38 -45.60 -42.57
CA GLN A 270 27.88 -46.14 -43.82
C GLN A 270 29.04 -46.54 -44.76
N GLN A 271 30.06 -45.70 -44.89
CA GLN A 271 31.25 -46.01 -45.70
C GLN A 271 31.97 -47.27 -45.19
N LEU A 272 32.10 -47.43 -43.87
CA LEU A 272 32.69 -48.63 -43.27
C LEU A 272 31.83 -49.88 -43.52
N ALA A 273 30.50 -49.75 -43.52
CA ALA A 273 29.59 -50.84 -43.85
C ALA A 273 29.64 -51.23 -45.34
N ASP A 274 29.91 -50.27 -46.22
CA ASP A 274 29.99 -50.49 -47.67
C ASP A 274 31.36 -51.10 -48.10
N ASP A 275 32.45 -50.86 -47.34
CA ASP A 275 33.79 -51.44 -47.59
C ASP A 275 33.96 -52.87 -47.03
N GLU A 276 33.16 -53.26 -46.02
CA GLU A 276 33.10 -54.63 -45.49
C GLU A 276 32.11 -55.48 -46.30
N GLY A 277 32.48 -55.86 -47.52
CA GLY A 277 31.80 -56.93 -48.25
C GLY A 277 32.09 -58.30 -47.62
N CYS A 278 31.46 -58.64 -46.50
CA CYS A 278 31.67 -59.93 -45.85
C CYS A 278 30.38 -60.69 -45.53
N SER A 279 30.40 -61.92 -46.03
CA SER A 279 29.44 -63.00 -45.87
C SER A 279 29.64 -63.72 -44.53
N ASP A 280 28.50 -64.17 -44.01
CA ASP A 280 28.29 -65.38 -43.20
C ASP A 280 28.53 -65.34 -41.68
N SER A 281 27.44 -65.75 -41.01
CA SER A 281 27.33 -66.55 -39.79
C SER A 281 28.18 -66.17 -38.58
N GLU A 282 27.49 -65.73 -37.52
CA GLU A 282 27.41 -66.52 -36.30
C GLU A 282 26.11 -66.17 -35.56
N ASN A 283 25.28 -67.19 -35.30
CA ASN A 283 24.19 -67.10 -34.34
C ASN A 283 24.78 -66.81 -32.96
N ASP A 284 24.66 -65.57 -32.49
CA ASP A 284 24.54 -65.31 -31.06
C ASP A 284 23.08 -64.93 -30.83
N GLU A 285 22.23 -65.95 -30.61
CA GLU A 285 20.96 -65.73 -29.93
C GLU A 285 21.27 -65.27 -28.50
N GLY A 286 21.70 -64.02 -28.37
CA GLY A 286 21.63 -63.29 -27.12
C GLY A 286 20.16 -63.20 -26.74
N GLU A 287 19.68 -64.16 -25.95
CA GLU A 287 18.35 -64.09 -25.35
C GLU A 287 18.25 -62.73 -24.65
N GLU A 288 17.46 -61.81 -25.21
CA GLU A 288 17.26 -60.47 -24.67
C GLU A 288 16.49 -60.60 -23.35
N LEU A 289 17.23 -60.85 -22.27
CA LEU A 289 16.69 -61.06 -20.95
C LEU A 289 16.12 -59.74 -20.43
N LEU A 290 14.80 -59.68 -20.31
CA LEU A 290 14.09 -58.50 -19.82
C LEU A 290 14.38 -58.33 -18.33
N PHE A 291 14.96 -57.20 -17.94
CA PHE A 291 15.45 -56.97 -16.57
C PHE A 291 14.59 -55.97 -15.79
N CYS A 292 14.22 -56.34 -14.57
CA CYS A 292 13.50 -55.48 -13.64
C CYS A 292 14.48 -54.79 -12.67
N VAL A 293 14.66 -53.48 -12.83
CA VAL A 293 15.56 -52.63 -12.02
C VAL A 293 15.13 -52.50 -10.55
N VAL A 294 13.85 -52.75 -10.24
CA VAL A 294 13.34 -52.61 -8.86
C VAL A 294 13.62 -53.84 -8.01
N CYS A 295 13.71 -55.01 -8.65
CA CYS A 295 13.84 -56.29 -7.97
C CYS A 295 15.12 -57.05 -8.31
N ASP A 296 15.96 -56.50 -9.19
CA ASP A 296 17.17 -57.09 -9.77
C ASP A 296 16.95 -58.51 -10.29
N LYS A 297 15.92 -58.68 -11.13
CA LYS A 297 15.55 -59.99 -11.71
C LYS A 297 15.44 -59.90 -13.23
N SER A 298 16.07 -60.84 -13.91
CA SER A 298 15.98 -61.03 -15.36
C SER A 298 14.93 -62.09 -15.71
N PHE A 299 14.18 -61.86 -16.77
CA PHE A 299 13.11 -62.72 -17.26
C PHE A 299 13.31 -63.05 -18.74
N LYS A 300 13.15 -64.33 -19.09
CA LYS A 300 13.27 -64.82 -20.47
C LYS A 300 12.07 -64.48 -21.35
N THR A 301 10.94 -64.10 -20.76
CA THR A 301 9.69 -63.81 -21.50
C THR A 301 8.99 -62.57 -20.94
N VAL A 302 8.36 -61.81 -21.84
CA VAL A 302 7.58 -60.61 -21.48
C VAL A 302 6.48 -60.95 -20.47
N ASN A 303 5.78 -62.07 -20.66
CA ASN A 303 4.70 -62.49 -19.75
C ASN A 303 5.19 -62.78 -18.33
N ALA A 304 6.41 -63.33 -18.18
CA ALA A 304 6.99 -63.55 -16.86
C ALA A 304 7.37 -62.23 -16.17
N MET A 305 7.87 -61.24 -16.93
CA MET A 305 8.15 -59.90 -16.42
C MET A 305 6.87 -59.16 -16.02
N VAL A 306 5.83 -59.18 -16.84
CA VAL A 306 4.54 -58.53 -16.54
C VAL A 306 3.86 -59.15 -15.31
N ASN A 307 3.94 -60.47 -15.16
CA ASN A 307 3.44 -61.13 -13.94
C ASN A 307 4.27 -60.75 -12.71
N HIS A 308 5.59 -60.59 -12.87
CA HIS A 308 6.47 -60.11 -11.81
C HIS A 308 6.15 -58.67 -11.40
N GLU A 309 5.98 -57.75 -12.35
CA GLU A 309 5.58 -56.35 -12.11
C GLU A 309 4.23 -56.26 -11.39
N ASN A 310 3.34 -57.22 -11.66
CA ASN A 310 2.04 -57.30 -11.01
C ASN A 310 2.05 -57.95 -9.62
N SER A 311 3.15 -58.60 -9.23
CA SER A 311 3.30 -59.21 -7.91
C SER A 311 3.25 -58.17 -6.79
N LYS A 312 2.60 -58.53 -5.68
CA LYS A 312 2.51 -57.71 -4.47
C LYS A 312 3.90 -57.30 -3.94
N GLN A 313 4.89 -58.16 -4.11
CA GLN A 313 6.26 -57.90 -3.65
C GLN A 313 6.95 -56.82 -4.50
N HIS A 314 6.85 -56.91 -5.83
CA HIS A 314 7.40 -55.89 -6.74
C HIS A 314 6.74 -54.53 -6.51
N LYS A 315 5.40 -54.48 -6.46
CA LYS A 315 4.64 -53.24 -6.20
C LYS A 315 5.04 -52.59 -4.88
N LYS A 316 5.30 -53.37 -3.84
CA LYS A 316 5.78 -52.87 -2.53
C LYS A 316 7.20 -52.32 -2.59
N GLN A 317 8.10 -52.94 -3.36
CA GLN A 317 9.46 -52.44 -3.53
C GLN A 317 9.49 -51.17 -4.39
N LEU A 318 8.64 -51.10 -5.42
CA LEU A 318 8.51 -49.94 -6.31
C LEU A 318 7.95 -48.70 -5.59
N THR A 319 7.00 -48.88 -4.68
CA THR A 319 6.49 -47.78 -3.84
C THR A 319 7.52 -47.28 -2.84
N GLU A 320 8.32 -48.17 -2.27
CA GLU A 320 9.39 -47.81 -1.34
C GLU A 320 10.53 -47.06 -2.05
N LEU A 321 10.92 -47.51 -3.25
CA LEU A 321 11.92 -46.83 -4.07
C LEU A 321 11.47 -45.41 -4.46
N LYS A 322 10.21 -45.25 -4.89
CA LYS A 322 9.61 -43.93 -5.17
C LYS A 322 9.58 -43.02 -3.95
N ARG A 323 9.38 -43.58 -2.76
CA ARG A 323 9.44 -42.83 -1.49
C ARG A 323 10.85 -42.32 -1.23
N HIS A 324 11.87 -43.16 -1.41
CA HIS A 324 13.26 -42.79 -1.21
C HIS A 324 13.72 -41.70 -2.19
N MET A 325 13.43 -41.85 -3.49
CA MET A 325 13.79 -40.84 -4.50
C MET A 325 13.17 -39.47 -4.18
N LYS A 326 11.91 -39.46 -3.72
CA LYS A 326 11.23 -38.21 -3.34
C LYS A 326 11.81 -37.59 -2.07
N GLU A 327 12.33 -38.40 -1.15
CA GLU A 327 12.99 -37.94 0.08
C GLU A 327 14.38 -37.37 -0.22
N GLU A 328 15.13 -37.99 -1.14
CA GLU A 328 16.41 -37.49 -1.65
C GLU A 328 16.26 -36.20 -2.47
N ASP A 329 15.25 -36.10 -3.34
CA ASP A 329 14.92 -34.86 -4.04
C ASP A 329 14.52 -33.74 -3.07
N ARG A 330 13.79 -34.09 -2.00
CA ARG A 330 13.44 -33.13 -0.96
C ARG A 330 14.66 -32.66 -0.19
N LEU A 331 15.56 -33.56 0.19
CA LEU A 331 16.83 -33.23 0.85
C LEU A 331 17.75 -32.40 -0.07
N SER A 332 17.72 -32.67 -1.38
CA SER A 332 18.47 -31.92 -2.39
C SER A 332 17.90 -30.51 -2.63
N THR A 333 16.58 -30.33 -2.46
CA THR A 333 15.92 -29.01 -2.58
C THR A 333 16.09 -28.15 -1.32
N GLU A 334 16.44 -28.74 -0.17
CA GLU A 334 16.64 -28.02 1.10
C GLU A 334 18.09 -27.46 1.27
N PHE A 335 18.96 -27.58 0.25
CA PHE A 335 20.30 -26.99 0.21
C PHE A 335 20.46 -25.96 -0.93
N SER A 336 19.62 -24.92 -0.93
CA SER A 336 19.88 -23.70 -1.68
C SER A 336 19.54 -22.48 -0.79
N PRO A 337 20.44 -21.49 -0.66
CA PRO A 337 20.32 -20.43 0.35
C PRO A 337 19.18 -19.47 0.00
N GLN A 338 18.08 -19.53 0.75
CA GLN A 338 17.00 -18.57 0.64
C GLN A 338 17.30 -17.32 1.49
N ASN A 339 17.45 -16.21 0.78
CA ASN A 339 17.29 -14.86 1.28
C ASN A 339 15.97 -14.75 2.04
N GLU A 340 16.01 -14.19 3.25
CA GLU A 340 14.85 -14.01 4.12
C GLU A 340 13.87 -12.99 3.53
N GLU A 341 12.65 -13.42 3.23
CA GLU A 341 11.50 -12.53 3.19
C GLU A 341 10.35 -13.12 4.01
N GLN A 342 10.01 -12.40 5.07
CA GLN A 342 9.02 -12.76 6.08
C GLN A 342 7.60 -12.71 5.50
N LYS A 343 6.86 -13.83 5.48
CA LYS A 343 5.39 -13.80 5.60
C LYS A 343 4.88 -14.88 6.56
N GLY A 344 4.02 -14.41 7.47
CA GLY A 344 3.61 -15.09 8.69
C GLY A 344 2.70 -16.29 8.52
N LYS A 345 2.77 -17.14 9.54
CA LYS A 345 1.92 -18.29 9.83
C LYS A 345 0.46 -17.86 10.08
N LYS A 346 -0.51 -18.56 9.48
CA LYS A 346 -1.77 -18.91 10.16
C LYS A 346 -2.13 -20.37 9.88
N ALA A 347 -2.51 -21.03 10.98
CA ALA A 347 -2.64 -22.47 11.13
C ALA A 347 -3.99 -23.02 10.64
N LYS A 348 -3.95 -24.30 10.26
CA LYS A 348 -5.08 -25.18 9.89
C LYS A 348 -6.05 -25.46 11.05
N ARG A 349 -7.34 -25.54 10.71
CA ARG A 349 -8.36 -26.48 11.25
C ARG A 349 -9.32 -26.74 10.07
N GLY A 350 -9.70 -27.91 9.60
CA GLY A 350 -9.56 -29.30 10.01
C GLY A 350 -10.86 -29.99 9.56
N ALA A 351 -10.80 -31.00 8.68
CA ALA A 351 -11.93 -31.93 8.46
C ALA A 351 -11.45 -33.20 7.72
N LYS A 352 -11.95 -34.34 8.18
CA LYS A 352 -11.61 -35.71 7.81
C LYS A 352 -12.43 -36.19 6.61
N LYS A 353 -11.76 -36.95 5.73
CA LYS A 353 -12.07 -38.31 5.23
C LYS A 353 -13.39 -38.54 4.46
N ALA A 354 -13.27 -38.90 3.17
CA ALA A 354 -13.99 -40.01 2.53
C ALA A 354 -13.26 -40.41 1.24
N ALA A 355 -13.13 -41.71 1.03
CA ALA A 355 -12.57 -42.33 -0.16
C ALA A 355 -13.71 -42.90 -1.01
N CYS A 356 -13.55 -42.86 -2.33
CA CYS A 356 -14.05 -43.89 -3.24
C CYS A 356 -13.25 -43.81 -4.53
N ASP A 357 -12.63 -44.95 -4.86
CA ASP A 357 -11.99 -45.28 -6.12
C ASP A 357 -13.02 -45.25 -7.27
N GLU A 358 -12.61 -44.81 -8.46
CA GLU A 358 -13.13 -45.39 -9.70
C GLU A 358 -12.14 -45.17 -10.85
N ASP A 359 -11.90 -46.28 -11.55
CA ASP A 359 -11.05 -46.47 -12.73
C ASP A 359 -11.31 -45.44 -13.83
N LEU A 360 -10.27 -45.01 -14.53
CA LEU A 360 -10.41 -44.55 -15.92
C LEU A 360 -9.13 -44.82 -16.71
N SER A 361 -9.23 -45.90 -17.47
CA SER A 361 -8.39 -46.28 -18.60
C SER A 361 -8.21 -45.12 -19.57
N TRP A 362 -6.97 -44.86 -19.94
CA TRP A 362 -6.59 -44.06 -21.10
C TRP A 362 -6.83 -44.82 -22.39
N GLU A 363 -7.48 -44.18 -23.37
CA GLU A 363 -7.02 -44.20 -24.77
C GLU A 363 -7.36 -42.87 -25.47
N PRO A 364 -6.59 -42.49 -26.50
CA PRO A 364 -6.23 -41.10 -26.78
C PRO A 364 -7.02 -40.47 -27.93
N VAL A 365 -7.13 -39.14 -27.93
CA VAL A 365 -7.58 -38.39 -29.12
C VAL A 365 -6.78 -37.10 -29.28
N ASP A 366 -6.00 -37.05 -30.36
CA ASP A 366 -5.38 -35.85 -30.92
C ASP A 366 -6.45 -34.91 -31.46
N LEU A 367 -6.53 -33.67 -30.95
CA LEU A 367 -7.09 -32.54 -31.69
C LEU A 367 -6.37 -31.24 -31.33
N LYS A 368 -5.81 -30.62 -32.37
CA LYS A 368 -5.31 -29.24 -32.43
C LYS A 368 -6.40 -28.27 -31.96
N GLU A 369 -6.06 -27.25 -31.17
CA GLU A 369 -6.76 -25.96 -31.21
C GLU A 369 -6.00 -24.80 -30.52
N ASN A 370 -6.34 -23.60 -30.97
CA ASN A 370 -5.60 -22.33 -31.00
C ASN A 370 -5.71 -21.52 -29.70
N PRO A 371 -4.65 -20.86 -29.18
CA PRO A 371 -4.71 -20.12 -27.91
C PRO A 371 -5.00 -18.61 -28.12
N GLU A 372 -6.26 -18.23 -28.31
CA GLU A 372 -6.67 -16.80 -28.32
C GLU A 372 -7.96 -16.45 -27.53
N GLU A 373 -8.55 -17.38 -26.77
CA GLU A 373 -9.82 -17.11 -26.04
C GLU A 373 -9.79 -17.34 -24.52
N GLN A 374 -8.70 -16.97 -23.83
CA GLN A 374 -8.64 -17.08 -22.36
C GLN A 374 -8.45 -15.76 -21.59
N GLU A 375 -8.53 -14.60 -22.24
CA GLU A 375 -8.42 -13.30 -21.52
C GLU A 375 -9.77 -12.62 -21.18
N ALA A 376 -10.91 -13.24 -21.47
CA ALA A 376 -12.22 -12.62 -21.21
C ALA A 376 -13.12 -13.44 -20.26
N LYS A 377 -12.65 -13.73 -19.03
CA LYS A 377 -13.52 -14.32 -17.99
C LYS A 377 -13.04 -14.12 -16.53
N ILE A 378 -12.59 -12.92 -16.18
CA ILE A 378 -12.57 -12.46 -14.78
C ILE A 378 -12.98 -10.99 -14.76
N ILE A 379 -14.29 -10.73 -14.70
CA ILE A 379 -14.96 -9.54 -14.15
C ILE A 379 -16.47 -9.82 -14.33
N LEU A 380 -17.15 -10.31 -13.28
CA LEU A 380 -18.41 -9.81 -12.74
C LEU A 380 -19.04 -10.84 -11.76
N ILE A 381 -19.83 -10.32 -10.81
CA ILE A 381 -20.70 -10.98 -9.83
C ILE A 381 -20.05 -11.21 -8.45
N ARG A 382 -20.34 -10.28 -7.51
CA ARG A 382 -21.38 -10.52 -6.50
C ARG A 382 -21.76 -9.25 -5.75
N THR A 383 -23.00 -8.81 -5.96
CA THR A 383 -23.72 -7.82 -5.17
C THR A 383 -24.69 -8.50 -4.20
N HIS A 384 -24.75 -7.95 -2.98
CA HIS A 384 -25.83 -7.89 -1.97
C HIS A 384 -26.16 -9.02 -0.95
N LEU A 385 -26.56 -8.48 0.23
CA LEU A 385 -27.24 -9.00 1.44
C LEU A 385 -26.31 -9.41 2.61
N GLY A 386 -26.42 -8.91 3.85
CA GLY A 386 -27.38 -8.03 4.54
C GLY A 386 -27.00 -7.89 6.04
N ASP A 387 -27.68 -6.99 6.75
CA ASP A 387 -27.45 -6.47 8.11
C ASP A 387 -27.19 -7.45 9.28
N LYS A 388 -26.38 -6.98 10.26
CA LYS A 388 -26.64 -7.10 11.72
C LYS A 388 -25.61 -6.32 12.59
N LYS A 389 -26.15 -5.45 13.46
CA LYS A 389 -25.64 -4.85 14.73
C LYS A 389 -25.02 -5.91 15.68
N ASP A 390 -24.18 -5.66 16.70
CA ASP A 390 -23.81 -4.53 17.56
C ASP A 390 -22.43 -4.82 18.24
N SER A 391 -21.88 -3.79 18.93
CA SER A 391 -21.04 -3.81 20.15
C SER A 391 -19.53 -3.51 20.10
N ASP A 392 -19.21 -2.29 20.55
CA ASP A 392 -18.17 -1.87 21.50
C ASP A 392 -16.81 -2.59 21.51
N ILE A 393 -15.77 -1.94 20.95
CA ILE A 393 -14.41 -1.92 21.54
C ILE A 393 -13.75 -0.55 21.31
N VAL A 394 -13.43 0.11 22.42
CA VAL A 394 -12.54 1.25 22.61
C VAL A 394 -11.16 1.05 21.95
N ALA A 395 -10.73 2.00 21.13
CA ALA A 395 -9.34 2.11 20.68
C ALA A 395 -8.82 3.52 21.04
N SER A 396 -8.08 3.60 22.14
CA SER A 396 -7.28 4.76 22.50
C SER A 396 -5.89 4.61 21.88
N THR A 397 -5.54 5.60 21.09
CA THR A 397 -4.29 5.84 20.40
C THR A 397 -3.17 6.08 21.42
N THR A 398 -2.16 5.21 21.45
CA THR A 398 -0.86 5.49 22.07
C THR A 398 0.14 5.84 20.96
N LEU A 399 0.68 7.05 21.03
CA LEU A 399 1.76 7.53 20.18
C LEU A 399 3.06 6.80 20.48
N CYS A 400 3.85 6.63 19.41
CA CYS A 400 5.17 6.03 19.41
C CYS A 400 6.15 6.83 20.28
N ALA A 401 6.73 6.17 21.27
CA ALA A 401 8.01 6.57 21.84
C ALA A 401 9.13 6.17 20.88
N THR A 402 10.03 7.09 20.58
CA THR A 402 11.30 6.83 19.90
C THR A 402 12.12 5.82 20.71
N VAL A 403 12.22 4.58 20.23
CA VAL A 403 13.08 3.56 20.83
C VAL A 403 14.48 3.71 20.25
N ASN A 404 15.42 4.05 21.12
CA ASN A 404 16.86 3.98 20.91
C ASN A 404 17.27 2.60 20.35
N THR A 405 17.63 2.53 19.07
CA THR A 405 18.22 1.32 18.47
C THR A 405 19.74 1.35 18.64
N GLY A 406 20.21 1.19 19.88
CA GLY A 406 21.59 0.80 20.16
C GLY A 406 21.78 -0.72 19.97
N PRO A 407 23.02 -1.20 19.77
CA PRO A 407 23.30 -2.64 19.67
C PRO A 407 22.83 -3.35 20.94
N LYS A 408 21.95 -4.35 20.79
CA LYS A 408 21.47 -5.15 21.93
C LYS A 408 22.61 -6.07 22.40
N ILE A 409 23.30 -5.64 23.45
CA ILE A 409 24.33 -6.38 24.16
C ILE A 409 23.68 -7.62 24.82
N GLY A 410 24.22 -8.81 24.55
CA GLY A 410 23.70 -10.08 25.09
C GLY A 410 24.73 -10.76 25.98
N THR A 411 24.35 -11.18 27.18
CA THR A 411 25.24 -11.85 28.14
C THR A 411 24.92 -13.34 28.24
N CYS A 412 25.93 -14.20 28.35
CA CYS A 412 25.72 -15.64 28.59
C CYS A 412 25.46 -15.89 30.08
N ASP A 413 24.32 -16.49 30.45
CA ASP A 413 23.97 -16.69 31.86
C ASP A 413 24.89 -17.66 32.61
N LYS A 414 25.59 -18.56 31.89
CA LYS A 414 26.45 -19.58 32.51
C LYS A 414 27.89 -19.10 32.75
N CYS A 415 28.48 -18.36 31.82
CA CYS A 415 29.85 -17.86 31.93
C CYS A 415 29.95 -16.33 32.13
N LYS A 416 28.81 -15.62 32.09
CA LYS A 416 28.65 -14.18 32.27
C LYS A 416 29.43 -13.30 31.28
N GLN A 417 29.93 -13.87 30.19
CA GLN A 417 30.57 -13.10 29.12
C GLN A 417 29.55 -12.24 28.39
N VAL A 418 29.95 -11.00 28.10
CA VAL A 418 29.14 -9.97 27.46
C VAL A 418 29.49 -9.90 25.98
N PHE A 419 28.49 -9.99 25.10
CA PHE A 419 28.67 -10.01 23.66
C PHE A 419 28.00 -8.80 23.01
N GLU A 420 28.72 -8.18 22.08
CA GLU A 420 28.33 -6.96 21.36
C GLU A 420 27.11 -7.16 20.45
N SER A 421 26.82 -8.39 20.07
CA SER A 421 25.65 -8.74 19.27
C SER A 421 25.05 -10.08 19.69
N ARG A 422 23.74 -10.19 19.52
CA ARG A 422 22.99 -11.42 19.76
C ARG A 422 23.49 -12.60 18.91
N THR A 423 23.99 -12.33 17.71
CA THR A 423 24.58 -13.34 16.81
C THR A 423 25.85 -13.95 17.41
N LYS A 424 26.76 -13.13 17.96
CA LYS A 424 27.98 -13.59 18.65
C LYS A 424 27.64 -14.38 19.92
N LEU A 425 26.61 -13.97 20.66
CA LEU A 425 26.12 -14.74 21.82
C LEU A 425 25.63 -16.13 21.40
N PHE A 426 24.86 -16.25 20.32
CA PHE A 426 24.38 -17.55 19.85
C PHE A 426 25.50 -18.46 19.33
N GLU A 427 26.52 -17.88 18.69
CA GLU A 427 27.71 -18.61 18.27
C GLU A 427 28.50 -19.14 19.48
N HIS A 428 28.68 -18.31 20.52
CA HIS A 428 29.25 -18.74 21.80
C HIS A 428 28.44 -19.88 22.45
N LEU A 429 27.10 -19.76 22.50
CA LEU A 429 26.23 -20.80 23.07
C LEU A 429 26.32 -22.12 22.29
N LYS A 430 26.49 -22.07 20.96
CA LYS A 430 26.68 -23.26 20.12
C LYS A 430 28.04 -23.93 20.34
N LEU A 431 29.10 -23.14 20.45
CA LEU A 431 30.46 -23.66 20.66
C LEU A 431 30.68 -24.20 22.08
N THR A 432 30.08 -23.55 23.09
CA THR A 432 30.30 -23.90 24.50
C THR A 432 29.23 -24.82 25.08
N GLY A 433 28.12 -25.04 24.37
CA GLY A 433 27.00 -25.86 24.85
C GLY A 433 26.28 -25.28 26.08
N HIS A 434 26.41 -23.97 26.34
CA HIS A 434 25.86 -23.31 27.53
C HIS A 434 24.32 -23.08 27.51
N ALA A 435 23.57 -23.85 26.72
CA ALA A 435 22.12 -23.68 26.56
C ALA A 435 21.34 -24.01 27.85
N THR A 436 20.60 -23.03 28.39
CA THR A 436 19.68 -23.21 29.53
C THR A 436 18.22 -23.17 29.05
N VAL A 437 17.47 -24.24 29.31
CA VAL A 437 16.02 -24.30 29.09
C VAL A 437 15.33 -23.63 30.27
N LYS A 438 14.60 -22.54 30.01
CA LYS A 438 13.82 -21.84 31.05
C LYS A 438 12.46 -22.52 31.24
N ALA A 439 12.34 -23.39 32.24
CA ALA A 439 11.06 -23.96 32.65
C ALA A 439 10.17 -22.85 33.26
N SER A 440 9.02 -22.57 32.65
CA SER A 440 8.03 -21.64 33.19
C SER A 440 6.96 -22.42 33.96
N ALA A 441 6.93 -22.24 35.28
CA ALA A 441 5.92 -22.77 36.17
C ALA A 441 4.57 -22.07 35.94
N ILE A 442 3.50 -22.86 35.78
CA ILE A 442 2.10 -22.40 35.72
C ILE A 442 1.54 -22.42 37.16
N PRO A 443 0.89 -21.34 37.66
CA PRO A 443 0.23 -21.36 38.96
C PRO A 443 -1.11 -22.11 38.90
N GLN A 444 -1.39 -22.94 39.91
CA GLN A 444 -2.65 -23.66 40.07
C GLN A 444 -3.78 -22.77 40.61
N PRO A 445 -5.05 -22.98 40.22
CA PRO A 445 -6.19 -22.30 40.81
C PRO A 445 -6.68 -23.03 42.08
N THR A 446 -6.68 -22.34 43.22
CA THR A 446 -7.24 -22.83 44.49
C THR A 446 -8.77 -22.74 44.49
N SER A 447 -9.46 -23.86 44.65
CA SER A 447 -10.89 -23.94 44.94
C SER A 447 -11.16 -23.53 46.40
N ARG A 448 -12.08 -22.59 46.62
CA ARG A 448 -12.60 -22.26 47.96
C ARG A 448 -13.89 -23.05 48.22
N ASN A 449 -13.81 -23.99 49.15
CA ASN A 449 -14.98 -24.68 49.71
C ASN A 449 -15.61 -23.84 50.83
N LYS A 450 -16.94 -23.88 50.85
CA LYS A 450 -17.86 -23.22 51.77
C LYS A 450 -18.23 -24.17 52.91
N LYS A 451 -17.72 -23.91 54.13
CA LYS A 451 -18.35 -24.24 55.44
C LYS A 451 -17.36 -23.93 56.57
N ASP A 452 -17.61 -22.87 57.35
CA ASP A 452 -17.93 -23.04 58.78
C ASP A 452 -18.47 -21.75 59.43
N ARG A 453 -19.36 -21.93 60.41
CA ARG A 453 -20.12 -20.95 61.19
C ARG A 453 -19.40 -20.58 62.50
N ARG A 454 -19.83 -19.46 63.10
CA ARG A 454 -19.59 -18.92 64.47
C ARG A 454 -18.35 -18.03 64.53
N LYS A 455 -18.42 -16.77 64.96
CA LYS A 455 -19.16 -16.15 66.07
C LYS A 455 -19.58 -14.73 65.69
#